data_AF-A0A2V7HWX5-F1
#
_entry.id   AF-A0A2V7HWX5-F1
#
_cell.length_a   1.000
_cell.length_b   1.000
_cell.length_c   1.000
_cell.angle_alpha   90.00
_cell.angle_beta   90.00
_cell.angle_gamma   90.00
#
_symmetry.space_group_name_H-M   'P 1'
#
loop_
_entity.id
_entity.type
_entity.pdbx_description
1 polymer ?
#
loop_
_entity_poly.entity_id
_entity_poly.type
_entity_poly.pdbx_seq_one_letter_code
_entity_poly.pdbx_strand_id
1 'polypeptide(L)'
;MWSTLLSSVGAMFAGCAGARPEAPAAAPLAAATTLLRDNISVDVHTHAGANGVTSRTARPSDDIARGMRAGRIAVLCLADVPDGPILGRNAQNVLVAQRTPEPGFLYAYHLDRLAWIDELVAEHGIRRALTPADLEAAHAAGQPAIIVDIEGLDFLEGKLERLEESYRRGVRTMQLVHYTPNDIGDFQTGAVTHNGLTPFGADVIRACHRLGVVVDVA
;
A
#
# COMPACT_ATOMS: atom_id res chain seq x y z
N MET A 1 -46.10 58.99 -17.75
CA MET A 1 -45.37 59.90 -16.84
C MET A 1 -44.23 59.07 -16.25
N TRP A 2 -43.01 59.22 -16.79
CA TRP A 2 -41.94 60.10 -16.26
C TRP A 2 -41.40 59.56 -14.93
N SER A 3 -40.11 59.52 -14.61
CA SER A 3 -38.85 59.77 -15.31
C SER A 3 -37.74 59.34 -14.32
N THR A 4 -36.68 58.75 -14.86
CA THR A 4 -35.24 58.85 -14.51
C THR A 4 -34.78 59.68 -13.30
N LEU A 5 -33.79 59.15 -12.56
CA LEU A 5 -32.48 59.76 -12.20
C LEU A 5 -31.69 58.73 -11.33
N LEU A 6 -30.61 58.07 -11.76
CA LEU A 6 -29.20 58.47 -12.01
C LEU A 6 -28.40 58.92 -10.77
N SER A 7 -27.10 58.53 -10.80
CA SER A 7 -25.92 58.86 -9.97
C SER A 7 -25.70 57.98 -8.72
N SER A 8 -24.73 57.06 -8.63
CA SER A 8 -23.26 57.05 -8.85
C SER A 8 -22.46 57.30 -7.56
N VAL A 9 -21.78 56.26 -7.08
CA VAL A 9 -20.44 56.30 -6.46
C VAL A 9 -19.80 54.95 -6.89
N GLY A 10 -18.68 54.84 -7.57
CA GLY A 10 -17.53 55.74 -7.67
C GLY A 10 -16.33 55.10 -6.97
N ALA A 11 -15.62 54.23 -7.70
CA ALA A 11 -14.20 53.85 -7.57
C ALA A 11 -13.68 53.13 -6.30
N MET A 12 -13.09 51.94 -6.51
CA MET A 12 -11.62 51.80 -6.43
C MET A 12 -11.12 50.71 -7.39
N PHE A 13 -10.30 51.15 -8.34
CA PHE A 13 -9.34 50.33 -9.07
C PHE A 13 -8.16 50.01 -8.17
N ALA A 14 -7.78 48.74 -8.08
CA ALA A 14 -6.39 48.29 -8.00
C ALA A 14 -6.36 46.77 -8.16
N GLY A 15 -6.55 46.30 -9.41
CA GLY A 15 -6.17 44.95 -9.77
C GLY A 15 -4.65 44.84 -9.66
N CYS A 16 -4.15 44.24 -8.58
CA CYS A 16 -2.79 43.76 -8.53
C CYS A 16 -2.66 42.63 -9.58
N ALA A 17 -2.30 42.99 -10.81
CA ALA A 17 -1.65 42.08 -11.73
C ALA A 17 -0.24 41.82 -11.19
N GLY A 18 -0.16 41.09 -10.07
CA GLY A 18 1.07 40.43 -9.69
C GLY A 18 1.40 39.44 -10.80
N ALA A 19 2.62 39.51 -11.33
CA ALA A 19 3.13 38.48 -12.21
C ALA A 19 2.85 37.13 -11.55
N ARG A 20 2.10 36.26 -12.24
CA ARG A 20 2.07 34.84 -11.87
C ARG A 20 3.54 34.41 -11.77
N PRO A 21 3.98 33.76 -10.69
CA PRO A 21 5.32 33.19 -10.69
C PRO A 21 5.43 32.33 -11.94
N GLU A 22 6.47 32.57 -12.74
CA GLU A 22 6.81 31.71 -13.86
C GLU A 22 6.73 30.27 -13.36
N ALA A 23 5.94 29.44 -14.06
CA ALA A 23 5.96 28.01 -13.81
C ALA A 23 7.43 27.58 -13.82
N PRO A 24 7.91 26.85 -12.79
CA PRO A 24 9.33 26.53 -12.71
C PRO A 24 9.76 25.93 -14.06
N ALA A 25 10.75 26.59 -14.67
CA ALA A 25 11.26 26.26 -16.01
C ALA A 25 11.46 24.75 -16.12
N ALA A 26 11.26 24.11 -17.27
CA ALA A 26 11.24 22.65 -17.46
C ALA A 26 12.50 21.84 -16.98
N ALA A 27 13.54 22.49 -16.47
CA ALA A 27 14.79 21.89 -16.00
C ALA A 27 14.69 20.93 -14.78
N PRO A 28 13.85 21.14 -13.73
CA PRO A 28 13.73 20.23 -12.60
C PRO A 28 13.14 18.88 -12.99
N LEU A 29 12.24 18.85 -13.99
CA LEU A 29 11.57 17.62 -14.38
C LEU A 29 12.51 16.65 -15.11
N ALA A 30 13.40 17.17 -15.96
CA ALA A 30 14.41 16.36 -16.65
C ALA A 30 15.45 15.79 -15.68
N ALA A 31 15.87 16.57 -14.68
CA ALA A 31 16.77 16.12 -13.63
C ALA A 31 16.11 15.06 -12.73
N ALA A 32 14.88 15.29 -12.27
CA ALA A 32 14.13 14.31 -11.48
C ALA A 32 13.87 13.00 -12.26
N THR A 33 13.55 13.13 -13.55
CA THR A 33 13.40 12.00 -14.47
C THR A 33 14.69 11.18 -14.58
N THR A 34 15.84 11.85 -14.69
CA THR A 34 17.15 11.21 -14.76
C THR A 34 17.45 10.47 -13.46
N LEU A 35 17.21 11.11 -12.31
CA LEU A 35 17.38 10.49 -11.00
C LEU A 35 16.54 9.20 -10.86
N LEU A 36 15.26 9.23 -11.21
CA LEU A 36 14.36 8.07 -11.11
C LEU A 36 14.71 6.96 -12.12
N ARG A 37 15.32 7.30 -13.25
CA ARG A 37 15.78 6.31 -14.23
C ARG A 37 17.06 5.62 -13.78
N ASP A 38 17.99 6.37 -13.19
CA ASP A 38 19.33 5.90 -12.87
C ASP A 38 19.41 5.24 -11.48
N ASN A 39 18.30 5.20 -10.73
CA ASN A 39 18.22 4.61 -9.39
C ASN A 39 16.99 3.72 -9.24
N ILE A 40 17.10 2.72 -8.36
CA ILE A 40 15.98 1.86 -7.97
C ILE A 40 15.08 2.64 -6.99
N SER A 41 13.97 3.19 -7.48
CA SER A 41 12.93 3.77 -6.64
C SER A 41 12.04 2.67 -6.04
N VAL A 42 11.82 2.74 -4.73
CA VAL A 42 11.00 1.79 -3.98
C VAL A 42 9.89 2.54 -3.27
N ASP A 43 8.64 2.20 -3.59
CA ASP A 43 7.50 2.52 -2.75
C ASP A 43 7.35 1.42 -1.70
N VAL A 44 7.53 1.76 -0.43
CA VAL A 44 7.63 0.78 0.66
C VAL A 44 6.27 0.27 1.15
N HIS A 45 5.16 0.83 0.66
CA HIS A 45 3.82 0.30 0.97
C HIS A 45 2.77 0.80 -0.03
N THR A 46 2.08 -0.11 -0.71
CA THR A 46 0.94 0.24 -1.57
C THR A 46 -0.04 -0.91 -1.76
N HIS A 47 -1.32 -0.58 -1.89
CA HIS A 47 -2.35 -1.53 -2.33
C HIS A 47 -2.54 -1.55 -3.86
N ALA A 48 -1.81 -0.70 -4.60
CA ALA A 48 -1.94 -0.49 -6.04
C ALA A 48 -3.32 0.04 -6.51
N GLY A 49 -4.04 0.74 -5.63
CA GLY A 49 -5.27 1.46 -5.97
C GLY A 49 -6.51 0.58 -6.13
N ALA A 50 -7.56 1.11 -6.77
CA ALA A 50 -8.88 0.47 -6.83
C ALA A 50 -8.91 -0.89 -7.57
N ASN A 51 -7.95 -1.11 -8.48
CA ASN A 51 -7.80 -2.35 -9.24
C ASN A 51 -6.65 -3.23 -8.72
N GLY A 52 -6.07 -2.88 -7.57
CA GLY A 52 -4.94 -3.60 -6.99
C GLY A 52 -5.33 -4.83 -6.17
N VAL A 53 -4.40 -5.32 -5.36
CA VAL A 53 -4.52 -6.60 -4.63
C VAL A 53 -5.71 -6.63 -3.66
N THR A 54 -6.06 -5.48 -3.07
CA THR A 54 -7.19 -5.33 -2.15
C THR A 54 -8.54 -5.23 -2.86
N SER A 55 -8.57 -5.18 -4.20
CA SER A 55 -9.81 -5.12 -4.95
C SER A 55 -10.63 -6.41 -4.78
N ARG A 56 -11.92 -6.24 -4.47
CA ARG A 56 -12.85 -7.36 -4.31
C ARG A 56 -13.37 -7.89 -5.65
N THR A 57 -13.25 -7.11 -6.72
CA THR A 57 -13.84 -7.42 -8.02
C THR A 57 -12.83 -7.43 -9.17
N ALA A 58 -11.75 -6.66 -9.06
CA ALA A 58 -10.74 -6.63 -10.11
C ALA A 58 -9.93 -7.94 -10.15
N ARG A 59 -9.69 -8.43 -11.37
CA ARG A 59 -8.68 -9.44 -11.66
C ARG A 59 -7.32 -8.75 -11.87
N PRO A 60 -6.21 -9.49 -11.74
CA PRO A 60 -4.90 -8.98 -12.15
C PRO A 60 -4.96 -8.46 -13.59
N SER A 61 -4.21 -7.39 -13.84
CA SER A 61 -4.03 -6.81 -15.16
C SER A 61 -2.69 -6.10 -15.22
N ASP A 62 -2.32 -5.62 -16.40
CA ASP A 62 -1.11 -4.83 -16.59
C ASP A 62 -1.25 -3.37 -16.12
N ASP A 63 -2.39 -2.98 -15.53
CA ASP A 63 -2.64 -1.63 -14.99
C ASP A 63 -1.53 -1.18 -14.03
N ILE A 64 -1.14 -2.06 -13.09
CA ILE A 64 -0.08 -1.78 -12.10
C ILE A 64 1.25 -1.55 -12.83
N ALA A 65 1.61 -2.42 -13.77
CA ALA A 65 2.85 -2.31 -14.51
C ALA A 65 2.89 -1.02 -15.37
N ARG A 66 1.76 -0.62 -15.97
CA ARG A 66 1.65 0.64 -16.71
C ARG A 66 1.75 1.84 -15.78
N GLY A 67 1.10 1.79 -14.61
CA GLY A 67 1.17 2.83 -13.58
C GLY A 67 2.60 3.05 -13.08
N MET A 68 3.32 1.96 -12.76
CA MET A 68 4.72 2.00 -12.36
C MET A 68 5.61 2.64 -13.43
N ARG A 69 5.45 2.25 -14.70
CA ARG A 69 6.21 2.85 -15.82
C ARG A 69 5.90 4.34 -16.00
N ALA A 70 4.62 4.72 -15.94
CA ALA A 70 4.20 6.11 -16.07
C ALA A 70 4.72 6.98 -14.92
N GLY A 71 4.67 6.46 -13.68
CA GLY A 71 5.14 7.11 -12.47
C GLY A 71 6.65 7.01 -12.23
N ARG A 72 7.38 6.24 -13.04
CA ARG A 72 8.82 5.94 -12.88
C ARG A 72 9.15 5.35 -11.50
N ILE A 73 8.30 4.44 -11.03
CA ILE A 73 8.53 3.66 -9.82
C ILE A 73 9.05 2.29 -10.23
N ALA A 74 10.23 1.91 -9.75
CA ALA A 74 10.86 0.64 -10.13
C ALA A 74 10.30 -0.54 -9.33
N VAL A 75 10.05 -0.33 -8.03
CA VAL A 75 9.67 -1.38 -7.09
C VAL A 75 8.50 -0.92 -6.22
N LEU A 76 7.52 -1.81 -6.01
CA LEU A 76 6.46 -1.65 -5.02
C LEU A 76 6.56 -2.74 -3.96
N CYS A 77 6.44 -2.40 -2.68
CA CYS A 77 5.96 -3.33 -1.67
C CYS A 77 4.43 -3.43 -1.81
N LEU A 78 3.96 -4.50 -2.45
CA LEU A 78 2.54 -4.69 -2.74
C LEU A 78 1.87 -5.37 -1.55
N ALA A 79 1.12 -4.58 -0.79
CA ALA A 79 0.53 -4.95 0.49
C ALA A 79 -0.85 -5.62 0.31
N ASP A 80 -0.88 -6.94 0.52
CA ASP A 80 -2.12 -7.65 0.84
C ASP A 80 -2.63 -7.22 2.22
N VAL A 81 -3.96 -7.18 2.40
CA VAL A 81 -4.63 -6.71 3.62
C VAL A 81 -5.62 -7.77 4.08
N PRO A 82 -5.17 -8.79 4.85
CA PRO A 82 -5.98 -9.97 5.15
C PRO A 82 -7.30 -9.68 5.87
N ASP A 83 -7.36 -8.64 6.71
CA ASP A 83 -8.57 -8.23 7.42
C ASP A 83 -9.53 -7.34 6.57
N GLY A 84 -9.13 -6.94 5.37
CA GLY A 84 -9.94 -6.14 4.44
C GLY A 84 -11.39 -6.61 4.22
N PRO A 85 -11.73 -7.92 4.22
CA PRO A 85 -13.12 -8.40 4.08
C PRO A 85 -14.00 -8.21 5.32
N ILE A 86 -13.43 -7.88 6.48
CA ILE A 86 -14.16 -7.60 7.72
C ILE A 86 -14.13 -6.13 8.10
N LEU A 87 -13.25 -5.34 7.49
CA LEU A 87 -13.17 -3.91 7.72
C LEU A 87 -14.28 -3.13 7.00
N GLY A 88 -14.70 -2.05 7.64
CA GLY A 88 -15.53 -1.01 7.05
C GLY A 88 -15.56 0.23 7.93
N ARG A 89 -16.23 1.29 7.47
CA ARG A 89 -16.26 2.56 8.21
C ARG A 89 -17.48 2.66 9.12
N ASN A 90 -17.29 3.17 10.34
CA ASN A 90 -18.37 3.48 11.26
C ASN A 90 -19.03 4.85 10.93
N ALA A 91 -20.01 5.27 11.73
CA ALA A 91 -20.73 6.54 11.53
C ALA A 91 -19.83 7.79 11.62
N GLN A 92 -18.66 7.69 12.25
CA GLN A 92 -17.65 8.74 12.37
C GLN A 92 -16.57 8.63 11.27
N ASN A 93 -16.80 7.79 10.26
CA ASN A 93 -15.89 7.54 9.15
C ASN A 93 -14.54 6.92 9.57
N VAL A 94 -14.48 6.27 10.73
CA VAL A 94 -13.29 5.55 11.23
C VAL A 94 -13.35 4.10 10.74
N LEU A 95 -12.22 3.56 10.29
CA LEU A 95 -12.08 2.17 9.86
C LEU A 95 -12.10 1.25 11.09
N VAL A 96 -13.00 0.27 11.08
CA VAL A 96 -13.21 -0.68 12.18
C VAL A 96 -13.56 -2.06 11.65
N ALA A 97 -13.28 -3.10 12.43
CA ALA A 97 -13.85 -4.42 12.18
C ALA A 97 -15.39 -4.38 12.36
N GLN A 98 -16.12 -4.80 11.33
CA GLN A 98 -17.59 -4.80 11.31
C GLN A 98 -18.20 -6.12 11.75
N ARG A 99 -17.41 -7.19 11.76
CA ARG A 99 -17.85 -8.53 12.14
C ARG A 99 -16.68 -9.37 12.65
N THR A 100 -17.00 -10.40 13.39
CA THR A 100 -16.07 -11.47 13.73
C THR A 100 -16.10 -12.52 12.61
N PRO A 101 -14.96 -12.86 11.98
CA PRO A 101 -14.90 -13.94 11.01
C PRO A 101 -14.92 -15.32 11.70
N GLU A 102 -15.40 -16.34 10.98
CA GLU A 102 -15.22 -17.74 11.39
C GLU A 102 -13.74 -18.14 11.32
N PRO A 103 -13.27 -19.10 12.15
CA PRO A 103 -11.89 -19.56 12.10
C PRO A 103 -11.43 -19.97 10.70
N GLY A 104 -10.27 -19.50 10.28
CA GLY A 104 -9.65 -19.77 8.98
C GLY A 104 -10.19 -18.94 7.82
N PHE A 105 -11.22 -18.11 8.03
CA PHE A 105 -11.77 -17.27 6.96
C PHE A 105 -10.74 -16.26 6.43
N LEU A 106 -10.03 -15.55 7.31
CA LEU A 106 -8.99 -14.58 6.89
C LEU A 106 -7.79 -15.28 6.25
N TYR A 107 -7.49 -16.51 6.67
CA TYR A 107 -6.45 -17.31 6.05
C TYR A 107 -6.79 -17.72 4.62
N ALA A 108 -8.01 -18.21 4.38
CA ALA A 108 -8.46 -18.52 3.03
C ALA A 108 -8.42 -17.27 2.14
N TYR A 109 -8.89 -16.13 2.65
CA TYR A 109 -8.80 -14.87 1.92
C TYR A 109 -7.36 -14.47 1.58
N HIS A 110 -6.45 -14.54 2.56
CA HIS A 110 -5.02 -14.27 2.34
C HIS A 110 -4.42 -15.15 1.25
N LEU A 111 -4.71 -16.46 1.25
CA LEU A 111 -4.24 -17.37 0.20
C LEU A 111 -4.77 -17.01 -1.20
N ASP A 112 -6.04 -16.58 -1.29
CA ASP A 112 -6.62 -16.09 -2.54
C ASP A 112 -5.94 -14.81 -3.03
N ARG A 113 -5.52 -13.92 -2.11
CA ARG A 113 -4.77 -12.71 -2.45
C ARG A 113 -3.35 -13.03 -2.91
N LEU A 114 -2.67 -13.98 -2.28
CA LEU A 114 -1.39 -14.47 -2.80
C LEU A 114 -1.52 -15.12 -4.18
N ALA A 115 -2.62 -15.84 -4.45
CA ALA A 115 -2.89 -16.39 -5.78
C ALA A 115 -3.12 -15.30 -6.83
N TRP A 116 -3.80 -14.21 -6.46
CA TRP A 116 -3.94 -13.02 -7.31
C TRP A 116 -2.58 -12.40 -7.65
N ILE A 117 -1.66 -12.32 -6.69
CA ILE A 117 -0.29 -11.82 -6.92
C ILE A 117 0.54 -12.80 -7.78
N ASP A 118 0.34 -14.11 -7.62
CA ASP A 118 0.98 -15.12 -8.49
C ASP A 118 0.58 -14.92 -9.95
N GLU A 119 -0.72 -14.71 -10.23
CA GLU A 119 -1.24 -14.41 -11.58
C GLU A 119 -0.71 -13.07 -12.11
N LEU A 120 -0.66 -12.01 -11.28
CA LEU A 120 -0.04 -10.73 -11.63
C LEU A 120 1.39 -10.89 -12.15
N VAL A 121 2.19 -11.69 -11.44
CA VAL A 121 3.60 -11.92 -11.79
C VAL A 121 3.74 -12.79 -13.03
N ALA A 122 2.87 -13.80 -13.18
CA ALA A 122 2.92 -14.73 -14.30
C ALA A 122 2.53 -14.08 -15.63
N GLU A 123 1.53 -13.18 -15.63
CA GLU A 123 0.85 -12.77 -16.86
C GLU A 123 0.94 -11.27 -17.18
N HIS A 124 1.28 -10.42 -16.21
CA HIS A 124 1.08 -8.96 -16.34
C HIS A 124 2.36 -8.13 -16.26
N GLY A 125 3.51 -8.75 -16.56
CA GLY A 125 4.76 -8.03 -16.83
C GLY A 125 5.42 -7.40 -15.60
N ILE A 126 5.14 -7.95 -14.42
CA ILE A 126 5.74 -7.60 -13.14
C ILE A 126 6.64 -8.75 -12.67
N ARG A 127 7.83 -8.42 -12.16
CA ARG A 127 8.73 -9.40 -11.56
C ARG A 127 8.50 -9.49 -10.05
N ARG A 128 8.39 -10.70 -9.50
CA ARG A 128 8.52 -10.90 -8.06
C ARG A 128 9.99 -10.82 -7.65
N ALA A 129 10.31 -10.00 -6.67
CA ALA A 129 11.64 -9.90 -6.09
C ALA A 129 11.68 -10.58 -4.72
N LEU A 130 12.63 -11.50 -4.55
CA LEU A 130 12.83 -12.21 -3.29
C LEU A 130 14.13 -11.80 -2.60
N THR A 131 15.02 -11.15 -3.34
CA THR A 131 16.37 -10.74 -2.93
C THR A 131 16.71 -9.36 -3.52
N PRO A 132 17.70 -8.64 -2.96
CA PRO A 132 18.19 -7.40 -3.57
C PRO A 132 18.67 -7.58 -5.02
N ALA A 133 19.29 -8.72 -5.34
CA ALA A 133 19.73 -9.03 -6.70
C ALA A 133 18.57 -9.13 -7.70
N ASP A 134 17.38 -9.54 -7.27
CA ASP A 134 16.20 -9.51 -8.13
C ASP A 134 15.77 -8.07 -8.46
N LEU A 135 15.92 -7.13 -7.52
CA LEU A 135 15.62 -5.72 -7.74
C LEU A 135 16.59 -5.10 -8.73
N GLU A 136 17.89 -5.37 -8.56
CA GLU A 136 18.95 -4.92 -9.48
C GLU A 136 18.72 -5.46 -10.89
N ALA A 137 18.43 -6.77 -11.02
CA ALA A 137 18.15 -7.40 -12.29
C ALA A 137 16.88 -6.83 -12.96
N ALA A 138 15.80 -6.61 -12.19
CA ALA A 138 14.57 -6.01 -12.71
C ALA A 138 14.81 -4.60 -13.22
N HIS A 139 15.51 -3.79 -12.43
CA HIS A 139 15.82 -2.41 -12.79
C HIS A 139 16.71 -2.31 -14.02
N ALA A 140 17.77 -3.13 -14.10
CA ALA A 140 18.63 -3.20 -15.28
C ALA A 140 17.87 -3.63 -16.56
N ALA A 141 16.83 -4.47 -16.41
CA ALA A 141 15.95 -4.86 -17.50
C ALA A 141 14.82 -3.85 -17.81
N GLY A 142 14.68 -2.78 -17.04
CA GLY A 142 13.55 -1.84 -17.13
C GLY A 142 12.20 -2.51 -16.81
N GLN A 143 12.21 -3.61 -16.06
CA GLN A 143 11.03 -4.38 -15.68
C GLN A 143 10.55 -3.92 -14.30
N PRO A 144 9.27 -3.52 -14.14
CA PRO A 144 8.68 -3.26 -12.83
C PRO A 144 8.77 -4.49 -11.93
N ALA A 145 9.11 -4.30 -10.64
CA ALA A 145 9.17 -5.38 -9.66
C ALA A 145 8.26 -5.13 -8.46
N ILE A 146 7.86 -6.22 -7.80
CA ILE A 146 7.17 -6.18 -6.52
C ILE A 146 7.94 -6.98 -5.46
N ILE A 147 7.94 -6.45 -4.25
CA ILE A 147 8.17 -7.20 -3.03
C ILE A 147 6.77 -7.48 -2.47
N VAL A 148 6.47 -8.74 -2.15
CA VAL A 148 5.15 -9.07 -1.58
C VAL A 148 5.14 -8.72 -0.10
N ASP A 149 4.20 -7.85 0.26
CA ASP A 149 4.01 -7.29 1.59
C ASP A 149 2.65 -7.67 2.16
N ILE A 150 2.54 -7.73 3.49
CA ILE A 150 1.31 -8.07 4.21
C ILE A 150 1.03 -7.02 5.28
N GLU A 151 -0.16 -6.43 5.25
CA GLU A 151 -0.68 -5.46 6.22
C GLU A 151 -1.62 -6.16 7.22
N GLY A 152 -1.10 -6.55 8.37
CA GLY A 152 -1.85 -7.25 9.41
C GLY A 152 -1.75 -8.77 9.31
N LEU A 153 -1.40 -9.41 10.42
CA LEU A 153 -1.18 -10.87 10.51
C LEU A 153 -2.35 -11.63 11.16
N ASP A 154 -3.55 -11.06 11.14
CA ASP A 154 -4.79 -11.64 11.70
C ASP A 154 -5.12 -13.03 11.15
N PHE A 155 -4.62 -13.36 9.96
CA PHE A 155 -4.78 -14.67 9.35
C PHE A 155 -3.98 -15.78 10.04
N LEU A 156 -3.03 -15.46 10.93
CA LEU A 156 -2.21 -16.48 11.59
C LEU A 156 -3.04 -17.29 12.59
N GLU A 157 -3.94 -16.67 13.35
CA GLU A 157 -4.78 -17.37 14.36
C GLU A 157 -3.98 -18.35 15.24
N GLY A 158 -2.83 -17.91 15.76
CA GLY A 158 -1.97 -18.69 16.65
C GLY A 158 -1.06 -19.70 15.94
N LYS A 159 -1.07 -19.75 14.61
CA LYS A 159 -0.41 -20.79 13.80
C LYS A 159 0.79 -20.25 13.04
N LEU A 160 1.99 -20.48 13.56
CA LEU A 160 3.24 -20.06 12.91
C LEU A 160 3.46 -20.73 11.55
N GLU A 161 2.90 -21.91 11.32
CA GLU A 161 3.01 -22.61 10.04
C GLU A 161 2.40 -21.81 8.87
N ARG A 162 1.40 -20.95 9.15
CA ARG A 162 0.81 -20.06 8.14
C ARG A 162 1.77 -18.95 7.73
N LEU A 163 2.56 -18.42 8.66
CA LEU A 163 3.62 -17.45 8.38
C LEU A 163 4.71 -18.06 7.49
N GLU A 164 5.12 -19.30 7.80
CA GLU A 164 6.10 -20.03 6.99
C GLU A 164 5.57 -20.35 5.59
N GLU A 165 4.27 -20.61 5.44
CA GLU A 165 3.62 -20.74 4.14
C GLU A 165 3.68 -19.45 3.32
N SER A 166 3.32 -18.30 3.92
CA SER A 166 3.41 -17.00 3.24
C SER A 166 4.84 -16.68 2.80
N TYR A 167 5.85 -16.98 3.62
CA TYR A 167 7.26 -16.85 3.24
C TYR A 167 7.63 -17.71 2.03
N ARG A 168 7.21 -18.99 2.02
CA ARG A 168 7.44 -19.92 0.90
C ARG A 168 6.76 -19.45 -0.39
N ARG A 169 5.60 -18.77 -0.28
CA ARG A 169 4.91 -18.12 -1.39
C ARG A 169 5.58 -16.82 -1.86
N GLY A 170 6.63 -16.36 -1.18
CA GLY A 170 7.46 -15.24 -1.63
C GLY A 170 7.23 -13.92 -0.89
N VAL A 171 6.49 -13.92 0.22
CA VAL A 171 6.36 -12.75 1.12
C VAL A 171 7.71 -12.41 1.76
N ARG A 172 8.05 -11.13 1.82
CA ARG A 172 9.34 -10.66 2.39
C ARG A 172 9.21 -9.54 3.40
N THR A 173 8.04 -8.91 3.51
CA THR A 173 7.70 -7.89 4.49
C THR A 173 6.35 -8.23 5.13
N MET A 174 6.20 -8.00 6.43
CA MET A 174 4.98 -8.32 7.19
C MET A 174 4.77 -7.31 8.33
N GLN A 175 3.65 -6.60 8.29
CA GLN A 175 3.15 -5.73 9.36
C GLN A 175 2.37 -6.53 10.39
N LEU A 176 2.77 -6.43 11.66
CA LEU A 176 2.26 -7.31 12.73
C LEU A 176 0.77 -7.13 13.04
N VAL A 177 0.30 -5.88 13.03
CA VAL A 177 -1.05 -5.48 13.49
C VAL A 177 -1.66 -4.52 12.49
N HIS A 178 -2.99 -4.47 12.39
CA HIS A 178 -3.71 -3.53 11.51
C HIS A 178 -4.97 -2.99 12.21
N TYR A 179 -6.14 -2.88 11.58
CA TYR A 179 -7.34 -2.30 12.21
C TYR A 179 -8.21 -3.31 12.96
N THR A 180 -7.69 -4.50 13.19
CA THR A 180 -8.40 -5.60 13.85
C THR A 180 -7.60 -6.10 15.05
N PRO A 181 -8.24 -6.38 16.21
CA PRO A 181 -7.56 -7.05 17.31
C PRO A 181 -7.08 -8.45 16.88
N ASN A 182 -5.81 -8.75 17.11
CA ASN A 182 -5.25 -10.07 16.89
C ASN A 182 -4.53 -10.62 18.14
N ASP A 183 -3.98 -11.82 18.00
CA ASP A 183 -3.27 -12.55 19.04
C ASP A 183 -1.77 -12.18 19.13
N ILE A 184 -1.31 -11.19 18.36
CA ILE A 184 0.09 -10.79 18.24
C ILE A 184 0.36 -9.55 19.08
N GLY A 185 -0.49 -8.52 18.99
CA GLY A 185 -0.30 -7.29 19.76
C GLY A 185 -1.41 -6.26 19.58
N ASP A 186 -1.28 -5.15 20.29
CA ASP A 186 -2.21 -4.02 20.20
C ASP A 186 -1.90 -3.14 18.98
N PHE A 187 -2.94 -2.69 18.28
CA PHE A 187 -2.81 -1.73 17.17
C PHE A 187 -3.14 -0.29 17.61
N GLN A 188 -2.56 0.69 16.92
CA GLN A 188 -2.49 2.09 17.36
C GLN A 188 -3.85 2.74 17.67
N THR A 189 -4.88 2.43 16.89
CA THR A 189 -6.22 3.05 17.02
C THR A 189 -7.21 2.20 17.81
N GLY A 190 -6.76 1.04 18.28
CA GLY A 190 -7.57 0.07 19.01
C GLY A 190 -7.59 0.30 20.52
N ALA A 191 -8.35 -0.55 21.21
CA ALA A 191 -8.23 -0.66 22.65
C ALA A 191 -6.92 -1.38 23.00
N VAL A 192 -6.25 -0.93 24.06
CA VAL A 192 -5.10 -1.63 24.63
C VAL A 192 -5.60 -2.87 25.37
N THR A 193 -5.22 -4.05 24.90
CA THR A 193 -5.63 -5.35 25.46
C THR A 193 -4.44 -6.17 25.95
N HIS A 194 -3.30 -6.05 25.30
CA HIS A 194 -2.08 -6.82 25.57
C HIS A 194 -1.01 -6.02 26.33
N ASN A 195 -1.14 -4.69 26.35
CA ASN A 195 -0.09 -3.74 26.75
C ASN A 195 1.15 -3.87 25.86
N GLY A 196 0.93 -4.01 24.55
CA GLY A 196 1.99 -4.16 23.54
C GLY A 196 1.94 -5.51 22.84
N LEU A 197 3.06 -6.25 22.86
CA LEU A 197 3.24 -7.51 22.15
C LEU A 197 2.93 -8.71 23.05
N THR A 198 2.21 -9.71 22.55
CA THR A 198 1.93 -10.97 23.26
C THR A 198 3.12 -11.93 23.21
N PRO A 199 3.13 -13.02 24.00
CA PRO A 199 4.11 -14.10 23.83
C PRO A 199 4.09 -14.71 22.42
N PHE A 200 2.91 -14.90 21.83
CA PHE A 200 2.78 -15.39 20.46
C PHE A 200 3.33 -14.39 19.45
N GLY A 201 3.07 -13.10 19.63
CA GLY A 201 3.66 -12.05 18.79
C GLY A 201 5.19 -12.02 18.88
N ALA A 202 5.77 -12.30 20.04
CA ALA A 202 7.21 -12.47 20.17
C ALA A 202 7.74 -13.67 19.37
N ASP A 203 6.99 -14.78 19.33
CA ASP A 203 7.34 -15.94 18.51
C ASP A 203 7.22 -15.66 17.00
N VAL A 204 6.23 -14.86 16.60
CA VAL A 204 6.10 -14.34 15.22
C VAL A 204 7.33 -13.54 14.82
N ILE A 205 7.79 -12.58 15.65
CA ILE A 205 9.01 -11.81 15.37
C ILE A 205 10.24 -12.71 15.26
N ARG A 206 10.38 -13.71 16.15
CA ARG A 206 11.48 -14.70 16.08
C ARG A 206 11.42 -15.52 14.79
N ALA A 207 10.23 -15.87 14.32
CA ALA A 207 10.04 -16.56 13.05
C ALA A 207 10.42 -15.67 11.86
N CYS A 208 9.97 -14.41 11.83
CA CYS A 208 10.39 -13.44 10.81
C CYS A 208 11.91 -13.29 10.77
N HIS A 209 12.56 -13.14 11.93
CA HIS A 209 14.02 -13.05 12.02
C HIS A 209 14.71 -14.30 11.45
N ARG A 210 14.23 -15.51 11.82
CA ARG A 210 14.78 -16.79 11.32
C ARG A 210 14.65 -16.91 9.79
N LEU A 211 13.55 -16.43 9.22
CA LEU A 211 13.25 -16.53 7.79
C LEU A 211 13.89 -15.40 6.96
N GLY A 212 14.32 -14.30 7.60
CA GLY A 212 14.77 -13.10 6.92
C GLY A 212 13.62 -12.26 6.35
N VAL A 213 12.45 -12.28 7.00
CA VAL A 213 11.31 -11.40 6.70
C VAL A 213 11.48 -10.10 7.48
N VAL A 214 11.28 -8.97 6.79
CA VAL A 214 11.26 -7.65 7.43
C VAL A 214 9.97 -7.51 8.23
N VAL A 215 10.11 -7.16 9.51
CA VAL A 215 8.98 -6.84 10.38
C VAL A 215 8.64 -5.36 10.21
N ASP A 216 7.39 -5.08 9.83
CA ASP A 216 6.83 -3.74 9.78
C ASP A 216 6.00 -3.45 11.04
N VAL A 217 6.12 -2.23 11.53
CA VAL A 217 5.57 -1.72 12.80
C VAL A 217 4.71 -0.47 12.61
N ALA A 218 4.32 -0.17 11.38
CA ALA A 218 3.42 0.92 11.03
C ALA A 218 2.06 0.85 11.75
#